data_AF-A0A815H6Y9-F1
#
_entry.id   AF-A0A815H6Y9-F1
#
_cell.length_a   1.000
_cell.length_b   1.000
_cell.length_c   1.000
_cell.angle_alpha   90.00
_cell.angle_beta   90.00
_cell.angle_gamma   90.00
#
_symmetry.space_group_name_H-M   'P 1'
#
loop_
_entity.id
_entity.type
_entity.pdbx_description
1 polymer ?
#
loop_
_entity_poly.entity_id
_entity_poly.type
_entity_poly.pdbx_seq_one_letter_code
_entity_poly.pdbx_strand_id
1 'polypeptide(L)'
;MMNNQPCNDMEKKLQKEMEGMDEDERLEYINKLSTSVFNEIIEKKNGEPSKWQSYWEQDENDIEHWSKQDILRDPVKGLLTAVEQGNLLHVQQYINQDRSLLNACDSDGYTALHRSANGNQLKICEYLLESGVDIHALTNDKWNALHCAAFWNNYEIGSLLLQNGIDINAQTNGGQTPLHLAASQNNNRQIIQLLLMHPFINVNIQNKLNETPITIAKRSSSVHCLFDLYTDALMKLK
;
A
#
# COMPACT_ATOMS: atom_id res chain seq x y z
N MET A 1 44.67 -19.34 -22.96
CA MET A 1 44.58 -19.99 -21.63
C MET A 1 44.57 -18.90 -20.58
N MET A 2 43.39 -18.56 -20.04
CA MET A 2 43.19 -18.01 -18.70
C MET A 2 41.74 -18.39 -18.31
N ASN A 3 41.62 -19.05 -17.17
CA ASN A 3 40.48 -19.86 -16.72
C ASN A 3 39.27 -19.01 -16.27
N ASN A 4 38.11 -19.20 -16.90
CA ASN A 4 36.79 -18.75 -16.43
C ASN A 4 36.09 -19.82 -15.54
N GLN A 5 36.85 -20.54 -14.72
CA GLN A 5 36.37 -21.76 -14.05
C GLN A 5 35.52 -21.60 -12.76
N PRO A 6 35.60 -20.54 -11.93
CA PRO A 6 34.89 -20.55 -10.64
C PRO A 6 33.35 -20.49 -10.74
N CYS A 7 32.82 -19.75 -11.72
CA CYS A 7 31.37 -19.52 -11.82
C CYS A 7 30.60 -20.75 -12.31
N ASN A 8 31.24 -21.57 -13.16
CA ASN A 8 30.62 -22.78 -13.71
C ASN A 8 30.51 -23.89 -12.66
N ASP A 9 31.39 -23.95 -11.66
CA ASP A 9 31.38 -25.03 -10.67
C ASP A 9 30.30 -24.82 -9.60
N MET A 10 30.01 -23.56 -9.23
CA MET A 10 28.96 -23.24 -8.27
C MET A 10 27.56 -23.32 -8.90
N GLU A 11 27.41 -22.85 -10.15
CA GLU A 11 26.16 -23.01 -10.92
C GLU A 11 25.83 -24.50 -11.15
N LYS A 12 26.83 -25.32 -11.52
CA LYS A 12 26.66 -26.78 -11.64
C LYS A 12 26.32 -27.44 -10.31
N LYS A 13 26.89 -26.95 -9.21
CA LYS A 13 26.60 -27.47 -7.87
C LYS A 13 25.15 -27.19 -7.47
N LEU A 14 24.68 -25.95 -7.66
CA LEU A 14 23.29 -25.58 -7.39
C LEU A 14 22.31 -26.33 -8.28
N GLN A 15 22.61 -26.46 -9.58
CA GLN A 15 21.79 -27.25 -10.50
C GLN A 15 21.67 -28.71 -10.07
N LYS A 16 22.80 -29.33 -9.68
CA LYS A 16 22.82 -30.71 -9.20
C LYS A 16 22.11 -30.89 -7.84
N GLU A 17 22.17 -29.88 -6.97
CA GLU A 17 21.47 -29.91 -5.68
C GLU A 17 19.96 -29.72 -5.84
N MET A 18 19.53 -29.00 -6.88
CA MET A 18 18.11 -28.78 -7.21
C MET A 18 17.51 -29.86 -8.13
N GLU A 19 18.33 -30.76 -8.68
CA GLU A 19 17.88 -31.89 -9.50
C GLU A 19 17.04 -32.85 -8.65
N GLY A 20 15.77 -33.03 -9.04
CA GLY A 20 14.82 -33.92 -8.38
C GLY A 20 13.93 -33.26 -7.32
N MET A 21 14.17 -31.99 -6.98
CA MET A 21 13.23 -31.18 -6.19
C MET A 21 12.04 -30.74 -7.04
N ASP A 22 10.86 -30.63 -6.42
CA ASP A 22 9.70 -29.97 -7.03
C ASP A 22 9.84 -28.43 -7.02
N GLU A 23 8.91 -27.71 -7.65
CA GLU A 23 9.01 -26.25 -7.80
C GLU A 23 8.94 -25.51 -6.46
N ASP A 24 8.13 -25.98 -5.51
CA ASP A 24 7.98 -25.36 -4.19
C ASP A 24 9.25 -25.57 -3.34
N GLU A 25 9.82 -26.78 -3.38
CA GLU A 25 11.08 -27.11 -2.72
C GLU A 25 12.26 -26.31 -3.27
N ARG A 26 12.30 -26.11 -4.60
CA ARG A 26 13.32 -25.25 -5.24
C ARG A 26 13.19 -23.80 -4.81
N LEU A 27 11.97 -23.28 -4.71
CA LEU A 27 11.72 -21.92 -4.24
C LEU A 27 12.16 -21.75 -2.78
N GLU A 28 11.84 -22.71 -1.91
CA GLU A 28 12.25 -22.67 -0.51
C GLU A 28 13.77 -22.77 -0.35
N TYR A 29 14.42 -23.62 -1.16
CA TYR A 29 15.88 -23.78 -1.17
C TYR A 29 16.59 -22.50 -1.62
N ILE A 30 16.09 -21.84 -2.67
CA ILE A 30 16.60 -20.54 -3.15
C ILE A 30 16.39 -19.45 -2.10
N ASN A 31 15.22 -19.40 -1.45
CA ASN A 31 14.93 -18.42 -0.40
C ASN A 31 15.78 -18.61 0.87
N LYS A 32 16.33 -19.81 1.08
CA LYS A 32 17.29 -20.10 2.17
C LYS A 32 18.74 -19.75 1.82
N LEU A 33 19.08 -19.50 0.56
CA LEU A 33 20.42 -19.00 0.20
C LEU A 33 20.58 -17.57 0.70
N SER A 34 21.63 -17.31 1.48
CA SER A 34 21.85 -15.96 2.02
C SER A 34 22.04 -14.94 0.88
N THR A 35 21.55 -13.72 1.09
CA THR A 35 21.68 -12.58 0.15
C THR A 35 23.13 -12.36 -0.34
N SER A 36 24.12 -12.77 0.46
CA SER A 36 25.54 -12.72 0.12
C SER A 36 25.89 -13.64 -1.06
N VAL A 37 25.30 -14.83 -1.17
CA VAL A 37 25.59 -15.78 -2.27
C VAL A 37 24.97 -15.30 -3.57
N PHE A 38 23.77 -14.72 -3.50
CA PHE A 38 23.09 -14.15 -4.64
C PHE A 38 23.84 -12.93 -5.20
N ASN A 39 24.30 -12.04 -4.33
CA ASN A 39 25.09 -10.86 -4.74
C ASN A 39 26.47 -11.24 -5.29
N GLU A 40 27.11 -12.27 -4.75
CA GLU A 40 28.42 -12.74 -5.22
C GLU A 40 28.35 -13.34 -6.64
N ILE A 41 27.22 -13.96 -7.02
CA ILE A 41 26.97 -14.48 -8.38
C ILE A 41 26.75 -13.32 -9.38
N ILE A 42 26.02 -12.28 -8.96
CA ILE A 42 25.74 -11.09 -9.77
C ILE A 42 27.01 -10.27 -10.00
N GLU A 43 27.82 -10.05 -8.96
CA GLU A 43 29.07 -9.29 -9.05
C GLU A 43 30.12 -9.99 -9.94
N LYS A 44 30.23 -11.32 -9.86
CA LYS A 44 31.26 -12.08 -10.59
C LYS A 44 30.98 -12.29 -12.09
N LYS A 45 29.76 -12.01 -12.57
CA LYS A 45 29.40 -12.08 -14.00
C LYS A 45 29.11 -10.71 -14.65
N ASN A 46 29.68 -9.63 -14.10
CA ASN A 46 29.62 -8.27 -14.67
C ASN A 46 28.19 -7.77 -14.94
N GLY A 47 27.19 -8.20 -14.16
CA GLY A 47 25.85 -7.61 -14.26
C GLY A 47 25.22 -7.64 -15.65
N GLU A 48 25.32 -8.74 -16.42
CA GLU A 48 24.58 -8.93 -17.67
C GLU A 48 23.32 -9.82 -17.49
N PRO A 49 22.16 -9.25 -17.11
CA PRO A 49 20.87 -9.96 -17.04
C PRO A 49 20.38 -10.58 -18.36
N SER A 50 20.90 -10.13 -19.51
CA SER A 50 20.39 -10.48 -20.84
C SER A 50 20.55 -11.96 -21.22
N LYS A 51 21.47 -12.69 -20.59
CA LYS A 51 21.65 -14.14 -20.85
C LYS A 51 20.64 -15.02 -20.12
N TRP A 52 19.90 -14.46 -19.15
CA TRP A 52 18.91 -15.20 -18.38
C TRP A 52 17.53 -15.18 -19.02
N GLN A 53 17.24 -14.21 -19.89
CA GLN A 53 15.92 -14.01 -20.52
C GLN A 53 15.47 -15.18 -21.41
N SER A 54 16.40 -15.89 -22.07
CA SER A 54 16.05 -16.97 -23.00
C SER A 54 15.61 -18.28 -22.34
N TYR A 55 15.74 -18.43 -21.02
CA TYR A 55 15.44 -19.68 -20.31
C TYR A 55 14.00 -19.75 -19.78
N TRP A 56 13.23 -18.66 -19.82
CA TRP A 56 11.95 -18.54 -19.11
C TRP A 56 10.77 -18.12 -20.01
N GLU A 57 11.00 -17.98 -21.32
CA GLU A 57 9.96 -17.58 -22.29
C GLU A 57 9.43 -18.78 -23.08
N GLN A 58 8.84 -19.76 -22.39
CA GLN A 58 7.95 -20.71 -23.05
C GLN A 58 6.68 -20.84 -22.23
N ASP A 59 5.64 -20.27 -22.82
CA ASP A 59 4.21 -20.37 -22.53
C ASP A 59 3.50 -19.28 -21.73
N GLU A 60 2.40 -18.87 -22.38
CA GLU A 60 1.16 -18.25 -21.91
C GLU A 60 1.04 -16.72 -21.89
N ASN A 61 0.54 -16.25 -23.05
CA ASN A 61 -0.51 -15.23 -23.14
C ASN A 61 -1.58 -15.43 -22.06
N ASP A 62 -1.47 -14.71 -20.96
CA ASP A 62 -2.55 -13.95 -20.30
C ASP A 62 -2.05 -13.56 -18.90
N ILE A 63 -2.31 -12.30 -18.53
CA ILE A 63 -1.84 -11.58 -17.32
C ILE A 63 -0.46 -10.95 -17.51
N GLU A 64 -0.42 -9.62 -17.41
CA GLU A 64 0.77 -8.77 -17.46
C GLU A 64 1.86 -9.26 -16.49
N HIS A 65 2.74 -10.11 -17.00
CA HIS A 65 3.84 -10.71 -16.25
C HIS A 65 5.01 -9.74 -16.26
N TRP A 66 5.06 -8.82 -15.30
CA TRP A 66 6.22 -7.94 -15.15
C TRP A 66 7.49 -8.76 -14.92
N SER A 67 8.54 -8.45 -15.69
CA SER A 67 9.82 -9.12 -15.53
C SER A 67 10.44 -8.73 -14.17
N LYS A 68 11.21 -9.64 -13.56
CA LYS A 68 12.03 -9.36 -12.36
C LYS A 68 12.95 -8.13 -12.54
N GLN A 69 13.25 -7.71 -13.78
CA GLN A 69 14.05 -6.51 -14.07
C GLN A 69 13.24 -5.21 -13.90
N ASP A 70 11.93 -5.22 -14.14
CA ASP A 70 11.08 -4.04 -13.98
C ASP A 70 10.82 -3.73 -12.50
N ILE A 71 10.70 -4.78 -11.68
CA ILE A 71 10.68 -4.72 -10.20
C ILE A 71 11.93 -4.02 -9.63
N LEU A 72 13.08 -4.17 -10.28
CA LEU A 72 14.36 -3.58 -9.85
C LEU A 72 14.60 -2.16 -10.38
N ARG A 73 13.84 -1.68 -11.37
CA ARG A 73 14.09 -0.40 -12.02
C ARG A 73 13.41 0.79 -11.34
N ASP A 74 12.32 0.52 -10.64
CA ASP A 74 11.59 1.50 -9.83
C ASP A 74 11.07 0.79 -8.55
N PRO A 75 11.86 0.77 -7.48
CA PRO A 75 11.50 0.05 -6.25
C PRO A 75 10.28 0.67 -5.55
N VAL A 76 10.02 1.97 -5.77
CA VAL A 76 8.81 2.63 -5.26
C VAL A 76 7.59 2.09 -6.00
N LYS A 77 7.63 2.07 -7.33
CA LYS A 77 6.55 1.49 -8.13
C LYS A 77 6.34 0.02 -7.79
N GLY A 78 7.42 -0.77 -7.68
CA GLY A 78 7.35 -2.18 -7.27
C GLY A 78 6.67 -2.39 -5.92
N LEU A 79 7.01 -1.58 -4.92
CA LEU A 79 6.35 -1.58 -3.61
C LEU A 79 4.86 -1.23 -3.72
N LEU A 80 4.53 -0.11 -4.37
CA LEU A 80 3.13 0.36 -4.46
C LEU A 80 2.25 -0.62 -5.23
N THR A 81 2.80 -1.25 -6.26
CA THR A 81 2.16 -2.33 -6.99
C THR A 81 1.92 -3.57 -6.10
N ALA A 82 2.90 -3.97 -5.29
CA ALA A 82 2.71 -5.07 -4.34
C ALA A 82 1.61 -4.75 -3.32
N VAL A 83 1.53 -3.48 -2.89
CA VAL A 83 0.39 -2.97 -2.11
C VAL A 83 -0.89 -3.11 -2.91
N GLU A 84 -1.01 -2.58 -4.13
CA GLU A 84 -2.24 -2.66 -4.94
C GLU A 84 -2.74 -4.10 -5.14
N GLN A 85 -1.84 -5.08 -5.25
CA GLN A 85 -2.15 -6.51 -5.33
C GLN A 85 -2.54 -7.15 -3.99
N GLY A 86 -2.36 -6.45 -2.87
CA GLY A 86 -2.59 -6.97 -1.52
C GLY A 86 -1.53 -7.99 -1.06
N ASN A 87 -0.37 -8.02 -1.70
CA ASN A 87 0.68 -8.99 -1.41
C ASN A 87 1.58 -8.51 -0.26
N LEU A 88 1.17 -8.82 0.97
CA LEU A 88 1.91 -8.46 2.18
C LEU A 88 3.36 -8.97 2.16
N LEU A 89 3.61 -10.18 1.65
CA LEU A 89 4.95 -10.77 1.64
C LEU A 89 5.91 -9.92 0.78
N HIS A 90 5.47 -9.51 -0.40
CA HIS A 90 6.28 -8.64 -1.26
C HIS A 90 6.47 -7.25 -0.63
N VAL A 91 5.42 -6.67 -0.03
CA VAL A 91 5.53 -5.40 0.70
C VAL A 91 6.61 -5.50 1.80
N GLN A 92 6.58 -6.56 2.60
CA GLN A 92 7.59 -6.83 3.63
C GLN A 92 8.99 -7.00 3.03
N GLN A 93 9.12 -7.72 1.92
CA GLN A 93 10.40 -7.92 1.24
C GLN A 93 11.00 -6.59 0.78
N TYR A 94 10.24 -5.73 0.08
CA TYR A 94 10.71 -4.42 -0.36
C TYR A 94 11.15 -3.55 0.83
N ILE A 95 10.30 -3.43 1.86
CA ILE A 95 10.56 -2.58 3.03
C ILE A 95 11.75 -3.09 3.87
N ASN A 96 11.94 -4.41 3.95
CA ASN A 96 13.08 -4.99 4.66
C ASN A 96 14.39 -4.88 3.86
N GLN A 97 14.32 -4.89 2.53
CA GLN A 97 15.49 -4.66 1.67
C GLN A 97 15.92 -3.19 1.68
N ASP A 98 14.97 -2.26 1.61
CA ASP A 98 15.23 -0.83 1.65
C ASP A 98 14.19 -0.09 2.50
N ARG A 99 14.59 0.33 3.69
CA ARG A 99 13.75 1.09 4.63
C ARG A 99 13.39 2.48 4.12
N SER A 100 14.12 3.04 3.16
CA SER A 100 13.81 4.36 2.59
C SER A 100 12.49 4.36 1.83
N LEU A 101 12.03 3.19 1.36
CA LEU A 101 10.78 3.02 0.64
C LEU A 101 9.53 3.21 1.52
N LEU A 102 9.67 3.17 2.85
CA LEU A 102 8.53 3.22 3.77
C LEU A 102 7.66 4.46 3.58
N ASN A 103 8.30 5.60 3.32
CA ASN A 103 7.63 6.89 3.07
C ASN A 103 7.71 7.33 1.61
N ALA A 104 8.15 6.43 0.71
CA ALA A 104 8.18 6.73 -0.71
C ALA A 104 6.75 6.84 -1.27
N CYS A 105 6.60 7.66 -2.30
CA CYS A 105 5.33 7.94 -2.93
C CYS A 105 5.44 7.93 -4.46
N ASP A 106 4.31 7.72 -5.12
CA ASP A 106 4.22 7.91 -6.57
C ASP A 106 4.19 9.40 -6.97
N SER A 107 4.01 9.65 -8.27
CA SER A 107 3.94 10.99 -8.86
C SER A 107 2.79 11.85 -8.30
N ASP A 108 1.74 11.22 -7.76
CA ASP A 108 0.59 11.90 -7.17
C ASP A 108 0.73 12.10 -5.65
N GLY A 109 1.85 11.64 -5.08
CA GLY A 109 2.14 11.73 -3.66
C GLY A 109 1.50 10.61 -2.82
N TYR A 110 0.96 9.56 -3.44
CA TYR A 110 0.40 8.43 -2.69
C TYR A 110 1.53 7.52 -2.20
N THR A 111 1.59 7.35 -0.88
CA THR A 111 2.46 6.36 -0.23
C THR A 111 1.81 4.98 -0.17
N ALA A 112 2.59 3.98 0.26
CA ALA A 112 2.09 2.64 0.52
C ALA A 112 0.88 2.63 1.47
N LEU A 113 0.90 3.47 2.52
CA LEU A 113 -0.21 3.59 3.47
C LEU A 113 -1.50 4.15 2.82
N HIS A 114 -1.37 5.11 1.90
CA HIS A 114 -2.52 5.63 1.17
C HIS A 114 -3.14 4.55 0.26
N ARG A 115 -2.28 3.82 -0.48
CA ARG A 115 -2.71 2.77 -1.42
C ARG A 115 -3.36 1.60 -0.67
N SER A 116 -2.79 1.16 0.46
CA SER A 116 -3.38 0.11 1.29
C SER A 116 -4.69 0.53 1.94
N ALA A 117 -4.79 1.81 2.36
CA ALA A 117 -6.03 2.38 2.89
C ALA A 117 -7.12 2.53 1.83
N ASN A 118 -6.76 2.80 0.58
CA ASN A 118 -7.67 2.82 -0.56
C ASN A 118 -8.19 1.41 -0.90
N GLY A 119 -7.31 0.41 -0.97
CA GLY A 119 -7.62 -0.97 -1.34
C GLY A 119 -8.22 -1.87 -0.24
N ASN A 120 -8.58 -1.31 0.92
CA ASN A 120 -9.08 -2.05 2.08
C ASN A 120 -8.15 -3.17 2.61
N GLN A 121 -6.84 -2.93 2.61
CA GLN A 121 -5.82 -3.92 2.98
C GLN A 121 -5.36 -3.76 4.43
N LEU A 122 -6.17 -4.24 5.38
CA LEU A 122 -5.92 -4.07 6.81
C LEU A 122 -4.52 -4.55 7.24
N LYS A 123 -4.14 -5.78 6.88
CA LYS A 123 -2.85 -6.37 7.28
C LYS A 123 -1.63 -5.60 6.77
N ILE A 124 -1.73 -5.00 5.59
CA ILE A 124 -0.66 -4.15 5.04
C ILE A 124 -0.61 -2.83 5.81
N CYS A 125 -1.76 -2.23 6.13
CA CYS A 125 -1.80 -1.03 6.96
C CYS A 125 -1.18 -1.25 8.34
N GLU A 126 -1.54 -2.36 9.01
CA GLU A 126 -0.97 -2.76 10.31
C GLU A 126 0.55 -2.87 10.22
N TYR A 127 1.06 -3.64 9.24
CA TYR A 127 2.50 -3.80 9.05
C TYR A 127 3.23 -2.47 8.80
N LEU A 128 2.67 -1.59 7.96
CA LEU A 128 3.28 -0.29 7.65
C LEU A 128 3.35 0.61 8.89
N LEU A 129 2.28 0.65 9.70
CA LEU A 129 2.23 1.41 10.95
C LEU A 129 3.22 0.86 11.99
N GLU A 130 3.26 -0.47 12.16
CA GLU A 130 4.25 -1.15 13.03
C GLU A 130 5.69 -0.92 12.57
N SER A 131 5.90 -0.76 11.26
CA SER A 131 7.21 -0.46 10.67
C SER A 131 7.64 1.00 10.80
N GLY A 132 6.79 1.88 11.35
CA GLY A 132 7.10 3.29 11.58
C GLY A 132 6.88 4.20 10.37
N VAL A 133 5.92 3.89 9.50
CA VAL A 133 5.52 4.77 8.39
C VAL A 133 5.05 6.12 8.92
N ASP A 134 5.31 7.19 8.18
CA ASP A 134 4.72 8.50 8.46
C ASP A 134 3.20 8.46 8.21
N ILE A 135 2.44 8.32 9.30
CA ILE A 135 0.98 8.33 9.27
C ILE A 135 0.40 9.69 8.81
N HIS A 136 1.18 10.76 8.92
CA HIS A 136 0.78 12.12 8.54
C HIS A 136 1.23 12.50 7.13
N ALA A 137 1.80 11.57 6.36
CA ALA A 137 2.12 11.79 4.96
C ALA A 137 0.89 12.29 4.20
N LEU A 138 1.12 13.23 3.27
CA LEU A 138 0.08 13.85 2.47
C LEU A 138 0.36 13.65 0.98
N THR A 139 -0.68 13.37 0.21
CA THR A 139 -0.61 13.40 -1.26
C THR A 139 -0.44 14.81 -1.79
N ASN A 140 -0.22 14.97 -3.10
CA ASN A 140 -0.15 16.29 -3.74
C ASN A 140 -1.45 17.10 -3.54
N ASP A 141 -2.59 16.41 -3.38
CA ASP A 141 -3.90 17.00 -3.07
C ASP A 141 -4.17 17.17 -1.57
N LYS A 142 -3.16 16.97 -0.74
CA LYS A 142 -3.24 16.99 0.73
C LYS A 142 -4.23 15.98 1.30
N TRP A 143 -4.38 14.84 0.65
CA TRP A 143 -5.08 13.71 1.26
C TRP A 143 -4.13 13.06 2.25
N ASN A 144 -4.64 12.69 3.42
CA ASN A 144 -4.02 11.69 4.28
C ASN A 144 -4.66 10.32 4.05
N ALA A 145 -4.12 9.27 4.66
CA ALA A 145 -4.66 7.91 4.52
C ALA A 145 -6.13 7.77 4.99
N LEU A 146 -6.58 8.58 5.95
CA LEU A 146 -7.96 8.55 6.43
C LEU A 146 -8.94 9.10 5.38
N HIS A 147 -8.53 10.05 4.52
CA HIS A 147 -9.35 10.46 3.37
C HIS A 147 -9.63 9.29 2.43
N CYS A 148 -8.61 8.46 2.14
CA CYS A 148 -8.75 7.27 1.30
C CYS A 148 -9.73 6.26 1.93
N ALA A 149 -9.54 5.93 3.21
CA ALA A 149 -10.44 5.02 3.92
C ALA A 149 -11.87 5.55 4.02
N ALA A 150 -12.03 6.87 4.23
CA ALA A 150 -13.32 7.53 4.34
C ALA A 150 -14.09 7.59 3.03
N PHE A 151 -13.40 7.75 1.91
CA PHE A 151 -14.01 7.73 0.58
C PHE A 151 -14.58 6.34 0.25
N TRP A 152 -13.87 5.26 0.59
CA TRP A 152 -14.28 3.89 0.25
C TRP A 152 -15.04 3.12 1.34
N ASN A 153 -15.37 3.77 2.47
CA ASN A 153 -16.02 3.13 3.63
C ASN A 153 -15.20 1.99 4.27
N ASN A 154 -13.88 2.11 4.29
CA ASN A 154 -12.99 1.11 4.87
C ASN A 154 -12.93 1.30 6.40
N TYR A 155 -13.97 0.82 7.11
CA TYR A 155 -14.18 1.03 8.55
C TYR A 155 -13.01 0.57 9.41
N GLU A 156 -12.53 -0.66 9.21
CA GLU A 156 -11.47 -1.27 10.02
C GLU A 156 -10.17 -0.48 9.90
N ILE A 157 -9.83 -0.06 8.67
CA ILE A 157 -8.66 0.78 8.41
C ILE A 157 -8.85 2.17 9.03
N GLY A 158 -10.03 2.78 8.88
CA GLY A 158 -10.32 4.05 9.54
C GLY A 158 -10.13 3.97 11.05
N SER A 159 -10.60 2.89 11.68
CA SER A 159 -10.42 2.66 13.11
C SER A 159 -8.95 2.52 13.48
N LEU A 160 -8.19 1.74 12.71
CA LEU A 160 -6.76 1.56 12.91
C LEU A 160 -5.99 2.90 12.80
N LEU A 161 -6.27 3.70 11.78
CA LEU A 161 -5.62 4.99 11.57
C LEU A 161 -5.93 5.98 12.70
N LEU A 162 -7.18 6.04 13.16
CA LEU A 162 -7.58 6.88 14.30
C LEU A 162 -6.90 6.46 15.60
N GLN A 163 -6.78 5.16 15.87
CA GLN A 163 -6.06 4.64 17.03
C GLN A 163 -4.57 5.02 17.03
N ASN A 164 -3.99 5.21 15.84
CA ASN A 164 -2.60 5.64 15.66
C ASN A 164 -2.43 7.16 15.55
N GLY A 165 -3.48 7.94 15.87
CA GLY A 165 -3.38 9.39 16.02
C GLY A 165 -3.36 10.18 14.71
N ILE A 166 -3.84 9.62 13.60
CA ILE A 166 -3.98 10.37 12.35
C ILE A 166 -4.84 11.63 12.55
N ASP A 167 -4.54 12.71 11.82
CA ASP A 167 -5.37 13.92 11.86
C ASP A 167 -6.74 13.67 11.22
N ILE A 168 -7.75 13.54 12.07
CA ILE A 168 -9.16 13.33 11.69
C ILE A 168 -9.77 14.51 10.93
N ASN A 169 -9.23 15.72 11.11
CA ASN A 169 -9.73 16.97 10.55
C ASN A 169 -8.84 17.52 9.42
N ALA A 170 -7.87 16.73 8.94
CA ALA A 170 -7.01 17.11 7.83
C ALA A 170 -7.83 17.59 6.63
N GLN A 171 -7.32 18.59 5.90
CA GLN A 171 -8.02 19.20 4.78
C GLN A 171 -7.24 19.02 3.49
N THR A 172 -7.93 18.52 2.46
CA THR A 172 -7.42 18.49 1.08
C THR A 172 -7.17 19.89 0.54
N ASN A 173 -6.57 20.01 -0.64
CA ASN A 173 -6.48 21.27 -1.38
C ASN A 173 -7.84 21.93 -1.63
N GLY A 174 -8.94 21.16 -1.64
CA GLY A 174 -10.31 21.64 -1.74
C GLY A 174 -10.94 22.06 -0.40
N GLY A 175 -10.23 21.92 0.72
CA GLY A 175 -10.77 22.12 2.07
C GLY A 175 -11.68 20.99 2.53
N GLN A 176 -11.70 19.84 1.83
CA GLN A 176 -12.51 18.70 2.25
C GLN A 176 -11.80 17.92 3.35
N THR A 177 -12.53 17.53 4.38
CA THR A 177 -12.06 16.61 5.42
C THR A 177 -12.45 15.17 5.09
N PRO A 178 -11.92 14.15 5.79
CA PRO A 178 -12.39 12.76 5.60
C PRO A 178 -13.91 12.63 5.76
N LEU A 179 -14.51 13.39 6.69
CA LEU A 179 -15.96 13.40 6.87
C LEU A 179 -16.71 14.02 5.68
N HIS A 180 -16.17 15.05 5.02
CA HIS A 180 -16.75 15.57 3.77
C HIS A 180 -16.77 14.51 2.67
N LEU A 181 -15.68 13.76 2.52
CA LEU A 181 -15.57 12.71 1.52
C LEU A 181 -16.53 11.56 1.81
N ALA A 182 -16.56 11.07 3.06
CA ALA A 182 -17.53 10.05 3.46
C ALA A 182 -18.98 10.51 3.24
N ALA A 183 -19.27 11.79 3.50
CA ALA A 183 -20.59 12.38 3.27
C ALA A 183 -21.00 12.46 1.80
N SER A 184 -20.03 12.57 0.90
CA SER A 184 -20.28 12.67 -0.54
C SER A 184 -20.65 11.33 -1.19
N GLN A 185 -20.35 10.22 -0.51
CA GLN A 185 -20.55 8.87 -1.02
C GLN A 185 -21.82 8.24 -0.48
N ASN A 186 -22.38 7.32 -1.26
CA ASN A 186 -23.52 6.52 -0.84
C ASN A 186 -23.00 5.33 -0.02
N ASN A 187 -23.74 4.95 1.03
CA ASN A 187 -23.48 3.77 1.87
C ASN A 187 -22.23 3.83 2.79
N ASN A 188 -21.65 5.00 3.06
CA ASN A 188 -20.51 5.15 3.96
C ASN A 188 -20.89 5.21 5.46
N ARG A 189 -21.95 4.48 5.85
CA ARG A 189 -22.56 4.57 7.19
C ARG A 189 -21.57 4.26 8.31
N GLN A 190 -20.84 3.16 8.18
CA GLN A 190 -19.94 2.68 9.23
C GLN A 190 -18.81 3.67 9.49
N ILE A 191 -18.14 4.15 8.43
CA ILE A 191 -17.05 5.11 8.60
C ILE A 191 -17.54 6.47 9.09
N ILE A 192 -18.71 6.95 8.63
CA ILE A 192 -19.32 8.18 9.16
C ILE A 192 -19.56 8.04 10.66
N GLN A 193 -20.15 6.94 11.11
CA GLN A 193 -20.41 6.70 12.52
C GLN A 193 -19.11 6.67 13.33
N LEU A 194 -18.08 5.99 12.83
CA LEU A 194 -16.76 5.97 13.45
C LEU A 194 -16.19 7.39 13.64
N LEU A 195 -16.21 8.20 12.58
CA LEU A 195 -15.69 9.56 12.60
C LEU A 195 -16.47 10.46 13.58
N LEU A 196 -17.82 10.37 13.58
CA LEU A 196 -18.68 11.17 14.46
C LEU A 196 -18.56 10.78 15.94
N MET A 197 -18.18 9.55 16.24
CA MET A 197 -17.95 9.09 17.61
C MET A 197 -16.59 9.51 18.17
N HIS A 198 -15.67 10.01 17.33
CA HIS A 198 -14.34 10.40 17.77
C HIS A 198 -14.36 11.79 18.46
N PRO A 199 -13.77 11.95 19.65
CA PRO A 199 -13.93 13.16 20.47
C PRO A 199 -13.37 14.44 19.85
N PHE A 200 -12.41 14.31 18.93
CA PHE A 200 -11.74 15.46 18.29
C PHE A 200 -12.34 15.83 16.93
N ILE A 201 -13.42 15.20 16.49
CA ILE A 201 -14.03 15.50 15.19
C ILE A 201 -14.61 16.93 15.15
N ASN A 202 -14.29 17.70 14.11
CA ASN A 202 -14.92 18.98 13.83
C ASN A 202 -15.84 18.88 12.61
N VAL A 203 -17.13 18.76 12.89
CA VAL A 203 -18.20 18.61 11.90
C VAL A 203 -18.59 19.92 11.20
N ASN A 204 -18.06 21.06 11.65
CA ASN A 204 -18.41 22.39 11.15
C ASN A 204 -17.36 22.98 10.19
N ILE A 205 -16.30 22.24 9.86
CA ILE A 205 -15.30 22.68 8.88
C ILE A 205 -16.00 22.90 7.54
N GLN A 206 -15.66 24.00 6.89
CA GLN A 206 -16.16 24.35 5.56
C GLN A 206 -15.08 24.10 4.51
N ASN A 207 -15.45 23.48 3.41
CA ASN A 207 -14.61 23.38 2.23
C ASN A 207 -14.49 24.75 1.51
N LYS A 208 -13.73 24.82 0.41
CA LYS A 208 -13.58 26.05 -0.39
C LYS A 208 -14.88 26.56 -1.03
N LEU A 209 -15.93 25.75 -1.07
CA LEU A 209 -17.27 26.13 -1.54
C LEU A 209 -18.19 26.57 -0.40
N ASN A 210 -17.65 26.75 0.82
CA ASN A 210 -18.38 27.05 2.06
C ASN A 210 -19.36 25.94 2.50
N GLU A 211 -19.17 24.73 1.98
CA GLU A 211 -19.99 23.57 2.33
C GLU A 211 -19.38 22.84 3.53
N THR A 212 -20.22 22.46 4.49
CA THR A 212 -19.90 21.53 5.57
C THR A 212 -20.22 20.09 5.14
N PRO A 213 -19.76 19.05 5.89
CA PRO A 213 -20.10 17.68 5.56
C PRO A 213 -21.62 17.44 5.50
N ILE A 214 -22.40 18.07 6.38
CA ILE A 214 -23.86 17.95 6.39
C ILE A 214 -24.51 18.62 5.16
N THR A 215 -23.98 19.73 4.66
CA THR A 215 -24.51 20.33 3.42
C THR A 215 -24.19 19.48 2.20
N ILE A 216 -23.04 18.81 2.17
CA ILE A 216 -22.71 17.84 1.12
C ILE A 216 -23.67 16.64 1.18
N ALA A 217 -23.87 16.06 2.36
CA ALA A 217 -24.77 14.92 2.55
C ALA A 217 -26.20 15.20 2.06
N LYS A 218 -26.70 16.42 2.27
CA LYS A 218 -28.03 16.87 1.80
C LYS A 218 -28.16 16.90 0.27
N ARG A 219 -27.07 17.15 -0.46
CA ARG A 219 -27.06 17.18 -1.93
C ARG A 219 -26.84 15.81 -2.53
N SER A 220 -26.16 14.93 -1.81
CA SER A 220 -26.01 13.51 -2.18
C SER A 220 -27.31 12.75 -1.91
N SER A 221 -27.57 11.66 -2.62
CA SER A 221 -28.67 10.73 -2.31
C SER A 221 -28.54 10.06 -0.93
N SER A 222 -27.44 10.33 -0.20
CA SER A 222 -27.07 9.85 1.13
C SER A 222 -27.80 10.60 2.28
N VAL A 223 -28.91 11.29 1.99
CA VAL A 223 -29.62 12.23 2.89
C VAL A 223 -30.01 11.60 4.24
N HIS A 224 -30.29 10.29 4.29
CA HIS A 224 -30.73 9.65 5.53
C HIS A 224 -29.58 9.37 6.50
N CYS A 225 -28.44 8.89 6.01
CA CYS A 225 -27.47 8.28 6.92
C CYS A 225 -26.70 9.28 7.79
N LEU A 226 -26.20 10.38 7.21
CA LEU A 226 -25.50 11.40 7.98
C LEU A 226 -26.47 12.23 8.82
N PHE A 227 -27.68 12.49 8.33
CA PHE A 227 -28.68 13.25 9.09
C PHE A 227 -29.13 12.47 10.32
N ASP A 228 -29.48 11.18 10.17
CA ASP A 228 -29.87 10.31 11.28
C ASP A 228 -28.74 10.18 12.31
N LEU A 229 -27.51 9.90 11.84
CA LEU A 229 -26.34 9.75 12.72
C LEU A 229 -25.94 11.06 13.40
N TYR A 230 -26.10 12.20 12.73
CA TYR A 230 -25.81 13.51 13.30
C TYR A 230 -26.84 13.89 14.38
N THR A 231 -28.12 13.61 14.14
CA THR A 231 -29.17 13.80 15.15
C THR A 231 -28.95 12.90 16.36
N ASP A 232 -28.56 11.64 16.15
CA ASP A 232 -28.24 10.70 17.24
C ASP A 232 -26.97 11.10 18.01
N ALA A 233 -25.92 11.53 17.31
CA ALA A 233 -24.68 11.99 17.93
C ALA A 233 -24.89 13.27 18.76
N LEU A 234 -25.66 14.24 18.25
CA LEU A 234 -26.03 15.45 18.98
C LEU A 234 -26.94 15.17 20.18
N MET A 235 -27.82 14.16 20.10
CA MET A 235 -28.67 13.77 21.23
C MET A 235 -27.90 13.03 22.34
N LYS A 236 -26.78 12.36 22.02
CA LYS A 236 -25.90 11.73 23.02
C LYS A 236 -24.94 12.72 23.70
N LEU A 237 -24.82 13.94 23.20
CA LEU A 237 -23.99 15.02 23.76
C LEU A 237 -24.76 15.97 24.68
N LYS A 238 -26.04 15.69 24.99
CA LYS A 238 -26.86 16.37 26.00
C LYS A 238 -27.10 15.46 27.19
#